data_AF-A0A1K2H6K3-F1
#
_entry.id   AF-A0A1K2H6K3-F1
#
_cell.length_a   1.000
_cell.length_b   1.000
_cell.length_c   1.000
_cell.angle_alpha   90.00
_cell.angle_beta   90.00
_cell.angle_gamma   90.00
#
_symmetry.space_group_name_H-M   'P 1'
#
loop_
_entity.id
_entity.type
_entity.pdbx_description
1 polymer ?
#
loop_
_entity_poly.entity_id
_entity_poly.type
_entity_poly.pdbx_seq_one_letter_code
_entity_poly.pdbx_strand_id
1 'polypeptide(L)'
;MATMTRIREESVTVSGKGATKQSAFSDAISQVQRKIMAGSDDVFLQITPTGIDVLSATAESYIEKFCLFFLPRKKTKYTVTLLVHVSMTVIAMSDVRFVENQKVTTKHQKDIKKADYKRT
;
A
#
# COMPACT_ATOMS: atom_id res chain seq x y z
N MET A 1 -22.44 -12.34 19.98
CA MET A 1 -22.03 -11.27 19.05
C MET A 1 -21.15 -11.91 17.99
N ALA A 2 -21.57 -11.92 16.73
CA ALA A 2 -20.79 -12.52 15.65
C ALA A 2 -19.70 -11.55 15.18
N THR A 3 -18.47 -12.03 15.04
CA THR A 3 -17.35 -11.23 14.53
C THR A 3 -17.47 -11.13 13.00
N MET A 4 -17.42 -9.91 12.46
CA MET A 4 -17.59 -9.67 11.00
C MET A 4 -16.31 -9.87 10.18
N THR A 5 -15.19 -10.15 10.84
CA THR A 5 -13.88 -10.33 10.19
C THR A 5 -13.72 -11.75 9.67
N ARG A 6 -13.22 -11.90 8.44
CA ARG A 6 -12.87 -13.18 7.84
C ARG A 6 -11.37 -13.27 7.60
N ILE A 7 -10.79 -14.45 7.75
CA ILE A 7 -9.39 -14.72 7.38
C ILE A 7 -9.39 -15.19 5.92
N ARG A 8 -8.50 -14.61 5.11
CA ARG A 8 -8.26 -14.99 3.71
C ARG A 8 -6.78 -15.28 3.51
N GLU A 9 -6.48 -16.27 2.70
CA GLU A 9 -5.11 -16.60 2.32
C GLU A 9 -4.94 -16.41 0.81
N GLU A 10 -3.82 -15.79 0.42
CA GLU A 10 -3.53 -15.49 -0.97
C GLU A 10 -2.02 -15.55 -1.21
N SER A 11 -1.63 -15.79 -2.47
CA SER A 11 -0.22 -15.76 -2.88
C SER A 11 -0.03 -14.68 -3.94
N VAL A 12 0.90 -13.76 -3.70
CA VAL A 12 1.10 -12.58 -4.55
C VAL A 12 2.53 -12.52 -5.03
N THR A 13 2.71 -12.42 -6.34
CA THR A 13 4.03 -12.21 -6.95
C THR A 13 4.38 -10.72 -6.96
N VAL A 14 5.52 -10.35 -6.40
CA VAL A 14 6.04 -8.98 -6.36
C VAL A 14 7.47 -8.92 -6.88
N SER A 15 7.87 -7.77 -7.43
CA SER A 15 9.23 -7.58 -7.95
C SER A 15 9.84 -6.31 -7.38
N GLY A 16 11.05 -6.37 -6.86
CA GLY A 16 11.74 -5.22 -6.29
C GLY A 16 13.11 -5.00 -6.90
N LYS A 17 13.59 -3.76 -6.82
CA LYS A 17 14.90 -3.34 -7.33
C LYS A 17 15.65 -2.53 -6.29
N GLY A 18 16.97 -2.63 -6.30
CA GLY A 18 17.79 -1.93 -5.31
C GLY A 18 19.28 -1.90 -5.64
N ALA A 19 20.01 -0.99 -4.99
CA ALA A 19 21.47 -0.91 -5.10
C ALA A 19 22.17 -1.97 -4.23
N THR A 20 21.47 -2.48 -3.21
CA THR A 20 21.89 -3.60 -2.36
C THR A 20 20.83 -4.71 -2.39
N LYS A 21 21.22 -5.93 -2.05
CA LYS A 21 20.29 -7.07 -1.94
C LYS A 21 19.12 -6.74 -1.00
N GLN A 22 19.42 -6.17 0.16
CA GLN A 22 18.43 -5.80 1.18
C GLN A 22 17.46 -4.72 0.67
N SER A 23 17.97 -3.71 -0.05
CA SER A 23 17.11 -2.68 -0.61
C SER A 23 16.15 -3.23 -1.67
N ALA A 24 16.60 -4.17 -2.51
CA ALA A 24 15.74 -4.81 -3.51
C ALA A 24 14.64 -5.67 -2.87
N PHE A 25 14.97 -6.39 -1.78
CA PHE A 25 13.98 -7.15 -1.01
C PHE A 25 12.95 -6.24 -0.32
N SER A 26 13.41 -5.17 0.34
CA SER A 26 12.51 -4.21 1.01
C SER A 26 11.56 -3.55 0.01
N ASP A 27 12.08 -3.16 -1.16
CA ASP A 27 11.28 -2.60 -2.24
C ASP A 27 10.20 -3.58 -2.74
N ALA A 28 10.55 -4.86 -2.91
CA ALA A 28 9.59 -5.91 -3.30
C ALA A 28 8.48 -6.09 -2.25
N ILE A 29 8.82 -6.19 -0.96
CA ILE A 29 7.85 -6.37 0.13
C ILE A 29 6.91 -5.17 0.23
N SER A 30 7.42 -3.95 0.03
CA SER A 30 6.60 -2.72 0.05
C SER A 30 5.47 -2.73 -0.99
N GLN A 31 5.61 -3.52 -2.06
CA GLN A 31 4.62 -3.64 -3.13
C GLN A 31 3.51 -4.64 -2.81
N VAL A 32 3.69 -5.52 -1.83
CA VAL A 32 2.72 -6.57 -1.45
C VAL A 32 1.37 -5.95 -1.08
N GLN A 33 1.39 -4.95 -0.17
CA GLN A 33 0.17 -4.26 0.25
C GLN A 33 -0.56 -3.63 -0.94
N ARG A 34 0.17 -2.92 -1.81
CA ARG A 34 -0.43 -2.27 -2.99
C ARG A 34 -1.06 -3.27 -3.93
N LYS A 35 -0.45 -4.45 -4.12
CA LYS A 35 -1.01 -5.50 -4.98
C LYS A 35 -2.26 -6.14 -4.39
N ILE A 36 -2.27 -6.42 -3.09
CA ILE A 36 -3.44 -7.01 -2.41
C ILE A 36 -4.63 -6.05 -2.45
N MET A 37 -4.38 -4.75 -2.28
CA MET A 37 -5.43 -3.73 -2.32
C MET A 37 -5.90 -3.41 -3.75
N ALA A 38 -5.16 -3.82 -4.78
CA ALA A 38 -5.54 -3.55 -6.16
C ALA A 38 -6.71 -4.45 -6.57
N GLY A 39 -7.92 -3.86 -6.65
CA GLY A 39 -9.12 -4.54 -7.14
C GLY A 39 -10.08 -5.04 -6.07
N SER A 40 -9.90 -4.64 -4.81
CA SER A 40 -10.82 -4.96 -3.71
C SER A 40 -11.30 -3.68 -3.02
N ASP A 41 -12.63 -3.54 -2.90
CA ASP A 41 -13.25 -2.49 -2.09
C ASP A 41 -13.34 -2.88 -0.60
N ASP A 42 -12.95 -4.11 -0.26
CA ASP A 42 -12.92 -4.59 1.12
C ASP A 42 -11.84 -3.91 1.97
N VAL A 43 -12.09 -3.84 3.28
CA VAL A 43 -11.15 -3.26 4.24
C VAL A 43 -10.26 -4.37 4.82
N PHE A 44 -8.94 -4.22 4.62
CA PHE A 44 -7.91 -5.10 5.18
C PHE A 44 -7.42 -4.55 6.53
N LEU A 45 -7.61 -5.31 7.60
CA LEU A 45 -7.17 -4.91 8.95
C LEU A 45 -5.71 -5.27 9.21
N GLN A 46 -5.30 -6.45 8.76
CA GLN A 46 -3.97 -7.00 8.96
C GLN A 46 -3.59 -7.86 7.77
N ILE A 47 -2.36 -7.69 7.30
CA ILE A 47 -1.74 -8.53 6.27
C ILE A 47 -0.49 -9.11 6.92
N THR A 48 -0.42 -10.43 7.01
CA THR A 48 0.70 -11.14 7.61
C THR A 48 1.33 -12.05 6.57
N PRO A 49 2.61 -11.85 6.20
CA PRO A 49 3.31 -12.78 5.34
C PRO A 49 3.55 -14.08 6.11
N THR A 50 3.06 -15.20 5.58
CA THR A 50 3.25 -16.55 6.15
C THR A 50 4.48 -17.24 5.58
N GLY A 51 4.87 -16.88 4.35
CA GLY A 51 6.02 -17.45 3.66
C GLY A 51 6.46 -16.60 2.48
N ILE A 52 7.71 -16.75 2.06
CA ILE A 52 8.30 -16.05 0.92
C ILE A 52 9.16 -17.04 0.12
N ASP A 53 8.85 -17.18 -1.16
CA ASP A 53 9.64 -17.92 -2.12
C ASP A 53 10.33 -16.97 -3.10
N VAL A 54 11.60 -17.22 -3.39
CA VAL A 54 12.38 -16.43 -4.35
C VAL A 54 12.27 -17.09 -5.72
N LEU A 55 11.53 -16.47 -6.63
CA LEU A 55 11.39 -16.96 -8.01
C LEU A 55 12.60 -16.59 -8.87
N SER A 56 13.14 -15.38 -8.67
CA SER A 56 14.31 -14.90 -9.41
C SER A 56 15.08 -13.86 -8.62
N ALA A 57 16.41 -13.91 -8.70
CA ALA A 57 17.30 -12.92 -8.13
C ALA A 57 18.48 -12.67 -9.07
N THR A 58 18.55 -11.48 -9.65
CA THR A 58 19.60 -11.09 -10.59
C THR A 58 20.44 -9.95 -10.03
N ALA A 59 21.74 -9.97 -10.35
CA ALA A 59 22.68 -8.91 -10.01
C ALA A 59 23.36 -8.45 -11.29
N GLU A 60 23.15 -7.19 -11.66
CA GLU A 60 23.74 -6.57 -12.84
C GLU A 60 24.78 -5.55 -12.39
N SER A 61 26.05 -5.82 -12.68
CA SER A 61 27.15 -4.91 -12.42
C SER A 61 27.58 -4.20 -13.70
N TYR A 62 27.65 -2.88 -13.66
CA TYR A 62 28.07 -2.06 -14.79
C TYR A 62 29.05 -0.97 -14.35
N ILE A 63 29.93 -0.59 -15.27
CA ILE A 63 30.94 0.45 -15.03
C ILE A 63 30.47 1.71 -15.75
N GLU A 64 30.07 2.71 -14.97
CA GLU A 64 29.77 4.03 -15.53
C GLU A 64 31.10 4.72 -15.85
N LYS A 65 31.32 5.03 -17.14
CA LYS A 65 32.42 5.89 -17.55
C LYS A 65 31.98 7.34 -17.36
N PHE A 66 32.33 7.93 -16.22
CA PHE A 66 32.06 9.34 -15.99
C PHE A 66 33.01 10.20 -16.85
N CYS A 67 32.52 11.36 -17.28
CA CYS A 67 33.04 12.13 -18.40
C CYS A 67 34.55 12.43 -18.32
N LEU A 68 35.23 12.06 -19.40
CA LEU A 68 36.61 12.31 -19.85
C LEU A 68 37.82 11.72 -19.11
N PHE A 69 38.01 11.76 -17.78
CA PHE A 69 39.28 11.23 -17.20
C PHE A 69 39.22 10.70 -15.74
N PHE A 70 38.07 10.69 -15.06
CA PHE A 70 38.10 10.64 -13.58
C PHE A 70 37.11 9.65 -12.94
N LEU A 71 37.61 8.46 -12.60
CA LEU A 71 37.07 7.49 -11.63
C LEU A 71 35.99 6.54 -12.18
N PRO A 72 36.37 5.38 -12.77
CA PRO A 72 35.41 4.33 -13.08
C PRO A 72 34.71 3.86 -11.81
N ARG A 73 33.42 4.18 -11.67
CA ARG A 73 32.59 3.72 -10.56
C ARG A 73 31.85 2.45 -10.97
N LYS A 74 32.11 1.36 -10.26
CA LYS A 74 31.31 0.13 -10.35
C LYS A 74 29.98 0.37 -9.63
N LYS A 75 28.87 0.22 -10.34
CA LYS A 75 27.53 0.14 -9.76
C LYS A 75 26.98 -1.25 -9.96
N THR A 76 26.26 -1.73 -8.95
CA THR A 76 25.54 -3.00 -9.03
C THR A 76 24.08 -2.73 -8.75
N LYS A 77 23.22 -3.31 -9.59
CA LYS A 77 21.78 -3.27 -9.45
C LYS A 77 21.28 -4.67 -9.17
N TYR A 78 20.50 -4.81 -8.12
CA TYR A 78 19.86 -6.05 -7.75
C TYR A 78 18.39 -5.98 -8.13
N THR A 79 17.89 -7.03 -8.77
CA THR A 79 16.47 -7.21 -9.07
C THR A 79 16.03 -8.54 -8.49
N VAL A 80 14.92 -8.54 -7.77
CA VAL A 80 14.35 -9.74 -7.16
C VAL A 80 12.89 -9.87 -7.53
N THR A 81 12.44 -11.11 -7.75
CA THR A 81 11.04 -11.47 -7.93
C THR A 81 10.69 -12.50 -6.87
N LEU A 82 9.70 -12.17 -6.04
CA LEU A 82 9.30 -12.95 -4.89
C LEU A 82 7.84 -13.39 -5.07
N LEU A 83 7.54 -14.62 -4.67
CA LEU A 83 6.18 -15.08 -4.42
C LEU A 83 5.96 -15.02 -2.91
N VAL A 84 5.01 -14.20 -2.48
CA VAL A 84 4.73 -13.98 -1.06
C VAL A 84 3.38 -14.59 -0.72
N HIS A 85 3.38 -15.52 0.23
CA HIS A 85 2.17 -16.08 0.82
C HIS A 85 1.71 -15.18 1.95
N VAL A 86 0.45 -14.76 1.91
CA VAL A 86 -0.13 -13.83 2.88
C VAL A 86 -1.41 -14.39 3.48
N SER A 87 -1.56 -14.19 4.79
CA SER A 87 -2.82 -14.36 5.50
C SER A 87 -3.33 -12.98 5.91
N MET A 88 -4.61 -12.74 5.67
CA MET A 88 -5.22 -11.42 5.72
C MET A 88 -6.52 -11.46 6.51
N THR A 89 -6.70 -10.50 7.40
CA THR A 89 -7.97 -10.30 8.10
C THR A 89 -8.76 -9.23 7.37
N VAL A 90 -9.92 -9.60 6.83
CA VAL A 90 -10.71 -8.77 5.92
C VAL A 90 -12.11 -8.53 6.49
N ILE A 91 -12.60 -7.31 6.35
CA ILE A 91 -14.02 -6.96 6.52
C ILE A 91 -14.60 -6.77 5.12
N ALA A 92 -15.55 -7.62 4.76
CA ALA A 92 -16.29 -7.47 3.52
C ALA A 92 -17.20 -6.25 3.62
N MET A 93 -16.96 -5.22 2.81
CA MET A 93 -17.72 -3.97 2.90
C MET A 93 -19.19 -4.16 2.47
N SER A 94 -19.47 -5.21 1.69
CA SER A 94 -20.83 -5.66 1.37
C SER A 94 -21.68 -5.96 2.61
N ASP A 95 -21.05 -6.38 3.70
CA ASP A 95 -21.75 -6.84 4.90
C ASP A 95 -22.00 -5.68 5.88
N VAL A 96 -21.44 -4.49 5.62
CA VAL A 96 -21.56 -3.30 6.46
C VAL A 96 -22.74 -2.44 6.01
N ARG A 97 -23.76 -2.34 6.86
CA ARG A 97 -24.93 -1.48 6.60
C ARG A 97 -24.68 -0.06 7.10
N PHE A 98 -24.59 0.89 6.18
CA PHE A 98 -24.51 2.31 6.50
C PHE A 98 -25.93 2.89 6.63
N VAL A 99 -26.17 3.63 7.72
CA VAL A 99 -27.39 4.43 7.86
C VAL A 99 -27.07 5.85 7.41
N GLU A 100 -27.63 6.26 6.28
CA GLU A 100 -27.41 7.59 5.73
C GLU A 100 -28.22 8.62 6.51
N ASN A 101 -27.54 9.56 7.15
CA ASN A 101 -28.16 10.70 7.84
C ASN A 101 -27.86 11.96 7.05
N GLN A 102 -28.78 12.34 6.15
CA GLN A 102 -28.65 13.59 5.39
C GLN A 102 -28.98 14.78 6.30
N LYS A 103 -27.96 15.59 6.63
CA LYS A 103 -28.16 16.89 7.28
C LYS A 103 -28.34 17.95 6.20
N VAL A 104 -29.57 18.37 5.96
CA VAL A 104 -29.86 19.54 5.11
C VAL A 104 -29.33 20.78 5.83
N THR A 105 -28.18 21.31 5.40
CA THR A 105 -27.70 22.61 5.87
C THR A 105 -28.35 23.70 5.03
N THR A 106 -29.52 24.16 5.42
CA THR A 106 -30.15 25.33 4.83
C THR A 106 -29.30 26.56 5.13
N LYS A 107 -28.76 27.20 4.08
CA LYS A 107 -27.93 28.42 4.18
C LYS A 107 -28.60 29.54 4.99
N HIS A 108 -29.94 29.54 5.06
CA HIS A 108 -30.72 30.56 5.75
C HIS A 108 -30.52 30.64 7.28
N GLN A 109 -30.03 29.59 7.93
CA GLN A 109 -29.82 29.62 9.39
C GLN A 109 -28.56 30.40 9.81
N LYS A 110 -27.58 30.55 8.91
CA LYS A 110 -26.34 31.31 9.18
C LYS A 110 -26.57 32.82 9.17
N ASP A 111 -27.53 33.30 8.38
CA ASP A 111 -27.82 34.73 8.27
C ASP A 111 -28.63 35.25 9.47
N ILE A 112 -29.53 34.43 10.01
CA ILE A 112 -30.31 34.76 11.21
C ILE A 112 -29.39 34.89 12.43
N LYS A 113 -28.46 33.95 12.64
CA LYS A 113 -27.52 34.02 13.79
C LYS A 113 -26.50 35.17 13.70
N LYS A 114 -26.18 35.66 12.49
CA LYS A 114 -25.32 36.84 12.33
C LYS A 114 -26.04 38.15 12.64
N ALA A 115 -27.36 38.21 12.41
CA ALA A 115 -28.16 39.39 12.75
C ALA A 115 -28.28 39.59 14.27
N ASP A 116 -28.35 38.49 15.03
CA ASP A 116 -28.50 38.53 16.49
C ASP A 116 -27.19 38.89 17.22
N TYR A 117 -26.02 38.59 16.66
CA TYR A 117 -24.72 38.94 17.27
C TYR A 117 -24.34 40.43 17.09
N LYS A 118 -25.00 41.15 16.18
CA LYS A 118 -24.71 42.57 15.90
C LYS A 118 -25.53 43.56 16.75
N ARG A 119 -26.32 43.07 17.71
CA ARG A 119 -27.05 43.90 18.67
C ARG A 119 -26.41 43.81 20.05
N THR A 120 -25.22 44.36 20.20
CA THR A 120 -24.66 44.76 21.52
C THR A 120 -23.71 45.91 21.30
#